data_AF-A0A7C4D872-F1
#
_entry.id   AF-A0A7C4D872-F1
#
_cell.length_a   1.000
_cell.length_b   1.000
_cell.length_c   1.000
_cell.angle_alpha   90.00
_cell.angle_beta   90.00
_cell.angle_gamma   90.00
#
_symmetry.space_group_name_H-M   'P 1'
#
loop_
_entity.id
_entity.type
_entity.pdbx_description
1 polymer ?
#
loop_
_entity_poly.entity_id
_entity_poly.type
_entity_poly.pdbx_seq_one_letter_code
_entity_poly.pdbx_strand_id
1 'polypeptide(L)'
;MSKIDCREINRVKRIPIGKTIELYLKICRDKLEDIVISGDFFAHPEEIIDELERELRNIELNEVNNILEKYRDKIKFTGFDYNVFKEFINEVLKEVYSNEYLSRGD
;
A
#
# COMPACT_ATOMS: atom_id res chain seq x y z
N MET A 1 -11.57 -11.52 25.65
CA MET A 1 -10.98 -10.62 24.63
C MET A 1 -10.50 -11.47 23.47
N SER A 2 -11.23 -11.46 22.35
CA SER A 2 -10.82 -12.19 21.15
C SER A 2 -9.49 -11.59 20.67
N LYS A 3 -8.45 -12.42 20.56
CA LYS A 3 -7.21 -12.01 19.88
C LYS A 3 -7.59 -11.57 18.47
N ILE A 4 -7.35 -10.32 18.16
CA ILE A 4 -7.47 -9.83 16.79
C ILE A 4 -6.20 -10.35 16.08
N ASP A 5 -6.38 -11.18 15.05
CA ASP A 5 -5.27 -11.61 14.21
C ASP A 5 -4.81 -10.39 13.42
N CYS A 6 -3.61 -9.92 13.74
CA CYS A 6 -2.97 -8.78 13.12
C CYS A 6 -1.66 -9.26 12.51
N ARG A 7 -1.44 -8.88 11.26
CA ARG A 7 -0.24 -9.19 10.49
C ARG A 7 0.46 -7.89 10.15
N GLU A 8 1.76 -7.87 10.39
CA GLU A 8 2.65 -6.77 10.04
C GLU A 8 3.53 -7.22 8.88
N ILE A 9 3.57 -6.43 7.82
CA ILE A 9 4.27 -6.77 6.59
C ILE A 9 5.18 -5.60 6.24
N ASN A 10 6.46 -5.87 6.10
CA ASN A 10 7.41 -4.93 5.55
C ASN A 10 7.90 -5.45 4.19
N ARG A 11 7.83 -4.61 3.16
CA ARG A 11 8.28 -4.92 1.80
C ARG A 11 9.04 -3.74 1.24
N VAL A 12 10.12 -4.06 0.52
CA VAL A 12 10.96 -3.09 -0.15
C VAL A 12 11.00 -3.43 -1.63
N LYS A 13 10.71 -2.46 -2.49
CA LYS A 13 10.83 -2.57 -3.94
C LYS A 13 11.87 -1.59 -4.45
N ARG A 14 12.88 -2.13 -5.14
CA ARG A 14 13.88 -1.35 -5.84
C ARG A 14 13.38 -1.01 -7.24
N ILE A 15 13.34 0.27 -7.55
CA ILE A 15 12.89 0.79 -8.84
C ILE A 15 14.11 0.94 -9.78
N PRO A 16 13.97 0.67 -11.09
CA PRO A 16 15.04 0.77 -12.08
C PRO A 16 15.46 2.23 -12.36
N ILE A 17 16.13 2.84 -11.39
CA ILE A 17 16.91 4.09 -11.41
C ILE A 17 17.64 4.30 -10.05
N GLY A 18 17.79 3.25 -9.24
CA GLY A 18 18.42 3.31 -7.92
C GLY A 18 17.49 3.74 -6.78
N LYS A 19 16.26 4.16 -7.08
CA LYS A 19 15.24 4.51 -6.08
C LYS A 19 14.65 3.31 -5.38
N THR A 20 14.14 3.53 -4.18
CA THR A 20 13.58 2.46 -3.35
C THR A 20 12.28 2.93 -2.71
N ILE A 21 11.25 2.08 -2.74
CA ILE A 21 10.00 2.27 -2.03
C ILE A 21 9.91 1.17 -0.97
N GLU A 22 9.66 1.55 0.26
CA GLU A 22 9.41 0.68 1.40
C GLU A 22 7.95 0.87 1.85
N LEU A 23 7.28 -0.25 2.07
CA LEU A 23 5.92 -0.32 2.57
C LEU A 23 5.93 -1.12 3.87
N TYR A 24 5.45 -0.50 4.93
CA TYR A 24 5.03 -1.21 6.14
C TYR A 24 3.50 -1.17 6.19
N LEU A 25 2.88 -2.34 6.32
CA LEU A 25 1.43 -2.49 6.45
C LEU A 25 1.12 -3.23 7.74
N LYS A 26 0.11 -2.76 8.47
CA LYS A 26 -0.51 -3.50 9.57
C LYS A 26 -1.94 -3.82 9.18
N ILE A 27 -2.23 -5.10 9.05
CA ILE A 27 -3.54 -5.58 8.62
C ILE A 27 -4.14 -6.43 9.73
N CYS A 28 -5.33 -6.09 10.18
CA CYS A 28 -6.06 -6.86 11.19
C CYS A 28 -7.36 -7.35 10.58
N ARG A 29 -7.48 -8.67 10.38
CA ARG A 29 -8.57 -9.29 9.59
C ARG A 29 -8.61 -8.72 8.16
N ASP A 30 -9.67 -7.99 7.81
CA ASP A 30 -9.90 -7.40 6.48
C ASP A 30 -9.73 -5.87 6.47
N LYS A 31 -9.00 -5.32 7.45
CA LYS A 31 -8.74 -3.89 7.58
C LYS A 31 -7.27 -3.57 7.49
N LEU A 32 -6.95 -2.55 6.71
CA LEU A 32 -5.65 -1.88 6.75
C LEU A 32 -5.65 -0.94 7.96
N GLU A 33 -5.15 -1.40 9.10
CA GLU A 33 -5.07 -0.60 10.32
C GLU A 33 -4.00 0.49 10.21
N ASP A 34 -2.90 0.18 9.53
CA ASP A 34 -1.76 1.10 9.40
C ASP A 34 -1.04 0.89 8.07
N ILE A 35 -0.54 1.98 7.50
CA ILE A 35 0.38 1.96 6.36
C ILE A 35 1.44 3.06 6.56
N VAL A 36 2.69 2.70 6.28
CA VAL A 36 3.80 3.64 6.17
C VAL A 36 4.50 3.40 4.84
N ILE A 37 4.62 4.46 4.07
CA ILE A 37 5.26 4.56 2.77
C ILE A 37 6.53 5.38 2.97
N SER A 38 7.67 4.74 2.79
CA SER A 38 8.98 5.37 3.01
C SER A 38 9.95 4.98 1.90
N GLY A 39 11.14 5.58 1.90
CA GLY A 39 12.22 5.20 0.99
C GLY A 39 12.87 6.38 0.30
N ASP A 40 13.68 6.06 -0.70
CA ASP A 40 14.43 7.02 -1.51
C ASP A 40 13.64 7.33 -2.79
N PHE A 41 12.62 8.18 -2.64
CA PHE A 41 11.85 8.70 -3.76
C PHE A 41 11.49 10.18 -3.55
N PHE A 42 11.07 10.82 -4.64
CA PHE A 42 10.57 12.19 -4.60
C PHE A 42 9.14 12.17 -5.13
N ALA A 43 8.20 12.69 -4.33
CA ALA A 43 6.81 12.90 -4.69
C ALA A 43 6.49 14.39 -4.59
N HIS A 44 5.65 14.86 -5.51
CA HIS A 44 5.14 16.22 -5.50
C HIS A 44 3.60 16.22 -5.56
N PRO A 45 2.93 16.98 -4.68
CA PRO A 45 3.50 17.76 -3.56
C PRO A 45 4.09 16.84 -2.47
N GLU A 46 4.97 17.35 -1.58
CA GLU A 46 5.67 16.49 -0.61
C GLU A 46 4.71 15.89 0.43
N GLU A 47 3.72 16.67 0.84
CA GLU A 47 2.72 16.32 1.87
C GLU A 47 1.72 15.25 1.40
N ILE A 48 1.64 15.00 0.09
CA ILE A 48 0.61 14.13 -0.49
C ILE A 48 0.75 12.66 -0.06
N ILE A 49 1.97 12.24 0.28
CA ILE A 49 2.24 10.89 0.76
C ILE A 49 1.68 10.74 2.18
N ASP A 50 1.93 11.72 3.05
CA ASP A 50 1.41 11.74 4.42
C ASP A 50 -0.14 11.80 4.41
N GLU A 51 -0.73 12.58 3.50
CA GLU A 51 -2.19 12.58 3.29
C GLU A 51 -2.70 11.22 2.83
N LEU A 52 -2.03 10.57 1.88
CA LEU A 52 -2.41 9.25 1.38
C LEU A 52 -2.33 8.19 2.49
N GLU A 53 -1.28 8.19 3.32
CA GLU A 53 -1.14 7.28 4.46
C GLU A 53 -2.29 7.44 5.46
N ARG A 54 -2.68 8.69 5.76
CA ARG A 54 -3.81 8.97 6.66
C ARG A 54 -5.13 8.44 6.13
N GLU A 55 -5.41 8.66 4.84
CA GLU A 55 -6.64 8.17 4.20
C GLU A 55 -6.67 6.64 4.09
N LEU A 56 -5.50 6.02 3.91
CA LEU A 56 -5.36 4.57 3.87
C LEU A 56 -5.35 3.91 5.27
N ARG A 57 -5.39 4.69 6.34
CA ARG A 57 -5.38 4.18 7.71
C ARG A 57 -6.79 3.82 8.18
N ASN A 58 -6.93 2.66 8.80
CA ASN A 58 -8.18 2.16 9.39
C ASN A 58 -9.34 2.04 8.38
N ILE A 59 -9.03 1.60 7.17
CA ILE A 59 -10.00 1.35 6.10
C ILE A 59 -10.16 -0.15 5.83
N GLU A 60 -11.25 -0.51 5.16
CA GLU A 60 -11.40 -1.84 4.59
C GLU A 60 -10.44 -2.04 3.42
N LEU A 61 -9.88 -3.23 3.29
CA LEU A 61 -8.87 -3.50 2.27
C LEU A 61 -9.43 -3.38 0.83
N ASN A 62 -10.73 -3.60 0.64
CA ASN A 62 -11.43 -3.40 -0.63
C ASN A 62 -11.47 -1.91 -1.08
N GLU A 63 -11.41 -0.96 -0.14
CA GLU A 63 -11.43 0.48 -0.42
C GLU A 63 -10.04 1.02 -0.80
N VAL A 64 -8.97 0.29 -0.53
CA VAL A 64 -7.59 0.75 -0.80
C VAL A 64 -7.42 1.17 -2.26
N ASN A 65 -7.90 0.36 -3.21
CA ASN A 65 -7.80 0.70 -4.63
C ASN A 65 -8.62 1.93 -5.01
N ASN A 66 -9.79 2.13 -4.40
CA ASN A 66 -10.62 3.32 -4.62
C ASN A 66 -9.89 4.59 -4.17
N ILE A 67 -9.21 4.54 -3.01
CA ILE A 67 -8.41 5.65 -2.51
C ILE A 67 -7.19 5.89 -3.42
N LEU A 68 -6.45 4.84 -3.80
CA LEU A 68 -5.31 4.99 -4.73
C LEU A 68 -5.72 5.64 -6.06
N GLU A 69 -6.90 5.35 -6.60
CA GLU A 69 -7.36 6.02 -7.83
C GLU A 69 -7.62 7.52 -7.63
N LYS A 70 -8.11 7.96 -6.46
CA LYS A 70 -8.31 9.40 -6.15
C LYS A 70 -7.01 10.19 -6.11
N TYR A 71 -5.88 9.52 -5.88
CA TYR A 71 -4.55 10.13 -5.78
C TYR A 71 -3.72 10.03 -7.06
N ARG A 72 -4.19 9.27 -8.05
CA ARG A 72 -3.46 9.03 -9.31
C ARG A 72 -2.96 10.30 -9.99
N ASP A 73 -3.83 11.30 -10.11
CA ASP A 73 -3.50 12.57 -10.77
C ASP A 73 -3.00 13.64 -9.78
N LYS A 74 -2.97 13.33 -8.48
CA LYS A 74 -2.51 14.23 -7.42
C LYS A 74 -1.05 14.03 -7.05
N ILE A 75 -0.52 12.82 -7.25
CA ILE A 75 0.85 12.45 -6.89
C ILE A 75 1.69 12.36 -8.15
N LYS A 76 2.74 13.18 -8.21
CA LYS A 76 3.77 13.06 -9.25
C LYS A 76 5.05 12.54 -8.65
N PHE A 77 5.38 11.30 -8.98
CA PHE A 77 6.67 10.72 -8.63
C PHE A 77 7.75 11.14 -9.64
N THR A 78 8.93 11.44 -9.13
CA THR A 78 10.10 11.66 -9.98
C THR A 78 10.79 10.32 -10.21
N GLY A 79 10.97 9.92 -11.47
CA GLY A 79 11.76 8.74 -11.83
C GLY A 79 11.01 7.40 -11.85
N PHE A 80 9.73 7.38 -11.50
CA PHE A 80 8.84 6.26 -11.83
C PHE A 80 7.40 6.74 -12.01
N ASP A 81 6.61 5.91 -12.67
CA ASP A 81 5.20 6.18 -12.91
C ASP A 81 4.34 5.79 -11.71
N TYR A 82 3.24 6.51 -11.49
CA TYR A 82 2.28 6.21 -10.41
C TYR A 82 1.82 4.76 -10.42
N ASN A 83 1.65 4.15 -11.60
CA ASN A 83 1.23 2.77 -11.71
C ASN A 83 2.23 1.81 -11.06
N VAL A 84 3.54 2.09 -11.08
CA VAL A 84 4.56 1.24 -10.43
C VAL A 84 4.35 1.21 -8.92
N PHE A 85 4.01 2.35 -8.33
CA PHE A 85 3.69 2.48 -6.91
C PHE A 85 2.37 1.78 -6.56
N LYS A 86 1.31 2.03 -7.35
CA LYS A 86 0.01 1.37 -7.18
C LYS A 86 0.12 -0.16 -7.31
N GLU A 87 0.87 -0.64 -8.30
CA GLU A 87 1.10 -2.07 -8.47
C GLU A 87 1.85 -2.66 -7.30
N PHE A 88 2.88 -1.96 -6.78
CA PHE A 88 3.61 -2.44 -5.61
C PHE A 88 2.70 -2.63 -4.39
N ILE A 89 1.86 -1.64 -4.06
CA ILE A 89 0.90 -1.78 -2.94
C ILE A 89 -0.02 -2.98 -3.18
N ASN A 90 -0.56 -3.12 -4.40
CA ASN A 90 -1.43 -4.23 -4.75
C ASN A 90 -0.74 -5.60 -4.68
N GLU A 91 0.53 -5.69 -5.05
CA GLU A 91 1.34 -6.92 -4.89
C GLU A 91 1.45 -7.30 -3.41
N VAL A 92 1.82 -6.35 -2.55
CA VAL A 92 1.95 -6.59 -1.11
C VAL A 92 0.62 -7.00 -0.48
N LEU A 93 -0.48 -6.34 -0.86
CA LEU A 93 -1.82 -6.70 -0.40
C LEU A 93 -2.22 -8.11 -0.87
N LYS A 94 -1.92 -8.47 -2.12
CA LYS A 94 -2.19 -9.82 -2.64
C LYS A 94 -1.43 -10.90 -1.90
N GLU A 95 -0.22 -10.66 -1.41
CA GLU A 95 0.49 -11.63 -0.55
C GLU A 95 -0.33 -11.99 0.70
N VAL A 96 -1.13 -11.05 1.21
CA VAL A 96 -2.01 -11.26 2.36
C VAL A 96 -3.25 -12.07 1.97
N TYR A 97 -3.86 -11.71 0.84
CA TYR A 97 -5.07 -12.36 0.32
C TYR A 97 -4.84 -13.74 -0.28
N SER A 98 -3.67 -14.01 -0.86
CA SER A 98 -3.38 -15.27 -1.53
C SER A 98 -3.29 -16.45 -0.54
N ASN A 99 -3.30 -16.15 0.77
CA ASN A 99 -3.46 -17.16 1.82
C ASN A 99 -4.93 -17.44 2.19
N GLU A 100 -5.91 -16.67 1.67
CA GLU A 100 -7.35 -16.82 1.94
C GLU A 100 -8.15 -17.30 0.71
N TYR A 101 -7.63 -17.16 -0.51
CA TYR A 101 -8.35 -17.47 -1.76
C TYR A 101 -8.02 -18.81 -2.45
N LEU A 102 -7.19 -19.68 -1.85
CA LEU A 102 -7.14 -21.09 -2.27
C LEU A 102 -8.34 -21.94 -1.77
N SER A 103 -9.42 -21.30 -1.29
CA SER A 103 -10.65 -21.99 -0.84
C SER A 103 -11.96 -21.45 -1.44
N ARG A 104 -11.91 -20.52 -2.41
CA ARG A 104 -13.05 -20.08 -3.23
C ARG A 104 -12.47 -19.62 -4.57
N GLY A 105 -12.39 -20.40 -5.64
CA GLY A 105 -13.46 -21.19 -6.26
C GLY A 105 -14.11 -20.36 -7.36
N ASP A 106 -13.59 -20.46 -8.58
CA ASP A 106 -14.32 -20.74 -9.84
C ASP A 106 -13.31 -21.25 -10.89
#